data_AF-A0A7E4UTW9-F1
#
_entry.id   AF-A0A7E4UTW9-F1
#
_cell.length_a   1.000
_cell.length_b   1.000
_cell.length_c   1.000
_cell.angle_alpha   90.00
_cell.angle_beta   90.00
_cell.angle_gamma   90.00
#
_symmetry.space_group_name_H-M   'P 1'
#
loop_
_entity.id
_entity.type
_entity.pdbx_description
1 polymer ?
#
loop_
_entity_poly.entity_id
_entity_poly.type
_entity_poly.pdbx_seq_one_letter_code
_entity_poly.pdbx_strand_id
1 'polypeptide(L)'
;MHWLDGMDLVIVTDRSSATGNGSEICPEMIPRQLSITIFVIFMVKLASTADSCQKLAVCALDNCLPPATNFPPEADIIPLLLKKANFACVLGPTCYEHCKDCETCQYAQEQMKRLILHDPLSNICPKLEACAQSCLDDHVRDPFSCVFRERCVQYCLDNQDCPACYDIVKRVFTGYCYRAGFIEHYGKKCKVFFDELAADFVYGITV
;
A
#
# COMPACT_ATOMS: atom_id res chain seq x y z
N MET A 1 -20.30 22.79 -6.25
CA MET A 1 -19.35 21.70 -6.53
C MET A 1 -20.17 20.43 -6.62
N HIS A 2 -20.56 20.06 -7.84
CA HIS A 2 -21.33 18.86 -8.16
C HIS A 2 -20.35 17.76 -8.58
N TRP A 3 -20.32 16.63 -7.87
CA TRP A 3 -19.70 15.39 -8.33
C TRP A 3 -20.58 14.21 -7.91
N LEU A 4 -21.65 14.00 -8.66
CA LEU A 4 -22.31 12.72 -8.85
C LEU A 4 -22.79 12.74 -10.30
N ASP A 5 -22.36 11.78 -11.11
CA ASP A 5 -23.15 11.10 -12.15
C ASP A 5 -22.24 10.23 -13.04
N GLY A 6 -22.72 9.03 -13.36
CA GLY A 6 -22.33 8.32 -14.58
C GLY A 6 -21.51 7.04 -14.42
N MET A 7 -22.06 5.99 -13.81
CA MET A 7 -21.67 4.61 -14.13
C MET A 7 -22.66 4.04 -15.14
N ASP A 8 -22.30 4.08 -16.43
CA ASP A 8 -22.99 3.28 -17.45
C ASP A 8 -22.41 1.87 -17.49
N LEU A 9 -23.26 0.92 -17.14
CA LEU A 9 -23.02 -0.51 -17.09
C LEU A 9 -23.18 -1.09 -18.50
N VAL A 10 -22.07 -1.41 -19.18
CA VAL A 10 -22.12 -2.16 -20.44
C VAL A 10 -22.13 -3.66 -20.13
N ILE A 11 -23.32 -4.25 -20.15
CA ILE A 11 -23.53 -5.70 -20.15
C ILE A 11 -23.28 -6.21 -21.58
N VAL A 12 -22.22 -6.99 -21.77
CA VAL A 12 -22.04 -7.82 -22.97
C VAL A 12 -22.69 -9.18 -22.70
N THR A 13 -23.90 -9.37 -23.20
CA THR A 13 -24.50 -10.69 -23.42
C THR A 13 -24.01 -11.25 -24.75
N ASP A 14 -23.50 -12.48 -24.77
CA ASP A 14 -23.50 -13.29 -25.99
C ASP A 14 -24.15 -14.65 -25.76
N ARG A 15 -24.95 -15.02 -26.76
CA ARG A 15 -25.75 -16.23 -26.92
C ARG A 15 -24.85 -17.36 -27.40
N SER A 16 -25.16 -18.59 -26.99
CA SER A 16 -25.34 -19.66 -27.98
C SER A 16 -26.16 -20.82 -27.44
N SER A 17 -27.00 -21.29 -28.36
CA SER A 17 -28.14 -22.20 -28.21
C SER A 17 -27.79 -23.54 -28.86
N ALA A 18 -28.22 -24.67 -28.29
CA ALA A 18 -28.65 -25.87 -29.03
C ALA A 18 -29.19 -26.98 -28.10
N THR A 19 -30.53 -27.14 -28.13
CA THR A 19 -31.34 -28.37 -28.31
C THR A 19 -30.94 -29.74 -27.72
N GLY A 20 -31.92 -30.42 -27.08
CA GLY A 20 -32.02 -31.90 -27.10
C GLY A 20 -32.77 -32.54 -25.91
N ASN A 21 -33.94 -33.12 -26.18
CA ASN A 21 -34.83 -33.88 -25.27
C ASN A 21 -34.19 -35.13 -24.63
N GLY A 22 -34.72 -35.58 -23.49
CA GLY A 22 -34.68 -36.98 -23.08
C GLY A 22 -34.60 -37.21 -21.57
N SER A 23 -35.70 -37.66 -20.99
CA SER A 23 -35.92 -38.00 -19.57
C SER A 23 -35.19 -39.26 -19.12
N GLU A 24 -34.52 -39.22 -17.96
CA GLU A 24 -34.35 -40.37 -17.05
C GLU A 24 -33.94 -39.86 -15.66
N ILE A 25 -34.74 -40.21 -14.64
CA ILE A 25 -34.51 -39.86 -13.23
C ILE A 25 -33.76 -41.03 -12.60
N CYS A 26 -32.48 -40.84 -12.26
CA CYS A 26 -31.75 -41.71 -11.35
C CYS A 26 -31.48 -40.95 -10.04
N PRO A 27 -31.75 -41.53 -8.86
CA PRO A 27 -31.29 -40.98 -7.60
C PRO A 27 -29.81 -41.35 -7.37
N GLU A 28 -29.13 -40.55 -6.54
CA GLU A 28 -27.73 -40.67 -6.08
C GLU A 28 -26.61 -40.17 -7.01
N MET A 29 -26.16 -38.92 -6.79
CA MET A 29 -24.72 -38.61 -6.62
C MET A 29 -24.46 -37.17 -6.11
N ILE A 30 -23.58 -37.08 -5.12
CA ILE A 30 -23.12 -35.89 -4.36
C ILE A 30 -22.38 -34.88 -5.27
N PRO A 31 -22.57 -33.53 -5.17
CA PRO A 31 -21.75 -32.61 -5.95
C PRO A 31 -20.53 -32.12 -5.14
N ARG A 32 -19.36 -32.71 -5.42
CA ARG A 32 -18.00 -32.18 -5.12
C ARG A 32 -17.66 -30.86 -5.84
N GLN A 33 -18.58 -30.31 -6.65
CA GLN A 33 -18.33 -29.20 -7.58
C GLN A 33 -18.38 -27.80 -6.96
N LEU A 34 -18.92 -27.64 -5.74
CA LEU A 34 -18.97 -26.31 -5.10
C LEU A 34 -17.60 -25.85 -4.55
N SER A 35 -16.69 -26.79 -4.26
CA SER A 35 -15.43 -26.48 -3.58
C SER A 35 -14.35 -25.93 -4.51
N ILE A 36 -14.38 -26.27 -5.80
CA ILE A 36 -13.35 -25.89 -6.78
C ILE A 36 -13.55 -24.42 -7.21
N THR A 37 -14.80 -24.01 -7.45
CA THR A 37 -15.12 -22.65 -7.90
C THR A 37 -14.81 -21.60 -6.83
N ILE A 38 -15.01 -21.91 -5.55
CA ILE A 38 -14.67 -21.03 -4.42
C ILE A 38 -13.14 -20.82 -4.35
N PHE A 39 -12.36 -21.89 -4.54
CA PHE A 39 -10.89 -21.82 -4.49
C PHE A 39 -10.29 -20.97 -5.61
N VAL A 40 -10.85 -21.07 -6.82
CA VAL A 40 -10.40 -20.27 -7.98
C VAL A 40 -10.71 -18.79 -7.80
N ILE A 41 -11.91 -18.45 -7.29
CA ILE A 41 -12.28 -17.05 -7.02
C ILE A 41 -11.38 -16.44 -5.93
N PHE A 42 -11.02 -17.21 -4.89
CA PHE A 42 -10.14 -16.74 -3.82
C PHE A 42 -8.72 -16.45 -4.34
N MET A 43 -8.16 -17.34 -5.16
CA MET A 43 -6.82 -17.15 -5.75
C MET A 43 -6.75 -15.96 -6.70
N VAL A 44 -7.80 -15.71 -7.50
CA VAL A 44 -7.84 -14.55 -8.41
C VAL A 44 -7.85 -13.23 -7.65
N LYS A 45 -8.55 -13.15 -6.50
CA LYS A 45 -8.55 -11.94 -5.65
C LYS A 45 -7.20 -11.67 -4.98
N LEU A 46 -6.44 -12.72 -4.61
CA LEU A 46 -5.09 -12.55 -4.08
C LEU A 46 -4.09 -12.10 -5.16
N ALA A 47 -4.25 -12.52 -6.41
CA ALA A 47 -3.38 -12.09 -7.50
C ALA A 47 -3.63 -10.63 -7.90
N SER A 48 -4.90 -10.17 -7.93
CA SER A 48 -5.23 -8.80 -8.33
C SER A 48 -4.75 -7.75 -7.34
N THR A 49 -4.76 -8.05 -6.03
CA THR A 49 -4.33 -7.14 -4.97
C THR A 49 -2.81 -6.90 -4.98
N ALA A 50 -2.02 -7.93 -5.33
CA ALA A 50 -0.57 -7.80 -5.48
C ALA A 50 -0.17 -6.83 -6.61
N ASP A 51 -0.94 -6.83 -7.72
CA ASP A 51 -0.70 -5.98 -8.88
C ASP A 51 -0.98 -4.49 -8.58
N SER A 52 -2.05 -4.18 -7.84
CA SER A 52 -2.41 -2.79 -7.51
C SER A 52 -1.36 -2.09 -6.64
N CYS A 53 -0.86 -2.75 -5.60
CA CYS A 53 0.20 -2.19 -4.75
C CYS A 53 1.53 -2.04 -5.48
N GLN A 54 1.79 -2.84 -6.52
CA GLN A 54 2.94 -2.67 -7.38
C GLN A 54 2.78 -1.43 -8.28
N LYS A 55 1.60 -1.24 -8.88
CA LYS A 55 1.28 -0.03 -9.66
C LYS A 55 1.41 1.25 -8.83
N LEU A 56 0.98 1.21 -7.57
CA LEU A 56 1.20 2.30 -6.61
C LEU A 56 2.69 2.62 -6.44
N ALA A 57 3.52 1.60 -6.21
CA ALA A 57 4.96 1.80 -6.02
C ALA A 57 5.60 2.41 -7.28
N VAL A 58 5.19 1.97 -8.48
CA VAL A 58 5.64 2.57 -9.75
C VAL A 58 5.21 4.03 -9.84
N CYS A 59 3.93 4.35 -9.57
CA CYS A 59 3.44 5.72 -9.58
C CYS A 59 4.22 6.63 -8.62
N ALA A 60 4.45 6.15 -7.39
CA ALA A 60 5.22 6.88 -6.39
C ALA A 60 6.65 7.17 -6.85
N LEU A 61 7.31 6.19 -7.47
CA LEU A 61 8.68 6.34 -7.97
C LEU A 61 8.79 7.27 -9.19
N ASP A 62 7.75 7.32 -10.02
CA ASP A 62 7.74 8.17 -11.21
C ASP A 62 7.38 9.62 -10.89
N ASN A 63 6.53 9.85 -9.87
CA ASN A 63 5.92 11.17 -9.65
C ASN A 63 6.20 11.79 -8.28
N CYS A 64 6.46 10.97 -7.26
CA CYS A 64 6.49 11.42 -5.86
C CYS A 64 7.85 11.29 -5.19
N LEU A 65 8.82 10.65 -5.85
CA LEU A 65 10.20 10.51 -5.39
C LEU A 65 11.15 10.98 -6.49
N PRO A 66 12.11 11.88 -6.19
CA PRO A 66 13.16 12.21 -7.14
C PRO A 66 14.11 11.01 -7.32
N PRO A 67 14.75 10.87 -8.49
CA PRO A 67 15.73 9.81 -8.73
C PRO A 67 16.90 9.90 -7.75
N ALA A 68 17.53 8.75 -7.47
CA ALA A 68 18.77 8.72 -6.69
C ALA A 68 19.88 9.43 -7.47
N THR A 69 20.57 10.34 -6.79
CA THR A 69 21.69 11.11 -7.36
C THR A 69 23.05 10.64 -6.83
N ASN A 70 23.06 9.85 -5.77
CA ASN A 70 24.23 9.39 -5.04
C ASN A 70 23.93 8.14 -4.20
N PHE A 71 24.99 7.52 -3.71
CA PHE A 71 24.96 6.40 -2.76
C PHE A 71 25.37 6.92 -1.37
N PRO A 72 24.41 7.25 -0.48
CA PRO A 72 24.72 7.75 0.86
C PRO A 72 25.20 6.60 1.79
N PRO A 73 25.80 6.89 2.95
CA PRO A 73 26.03 5.87 3.97
C PRO A 73 24.74 5.12 4.34
N GLU A 74 24.84 3.83 4.72
CA GLU A 74 23.66 3.00 5.02
C GLU A 74 22.73 3.65 6.05
N ALA A 75 23.29 4.23 7.12
CA ALA A 75 22.55 4.93 8.18
C ALA A 75 21.71 6.13 7.68
N ASP A 76 22.10 6.74 6.55
CA ASP A 76 21.44 7.93 6.01
C ASP A 76 20.38 7.59 4.95
N ILE A 77 20.27 6.33 4.51
CA ILE A 77 19.38 5.93 3.42
C ILE A 77 17.91 6.18 3.76
N ILE A 78 17.45 5.69 4.91
CA ILE A 78 16.05 5.86 5.35
C ILE A 78 15.72 7.35 5.60
N PRO A 79 16.51 8.11 6.40
CA PRO A 79 16.31 9.54 6.55
C PRO A 79 16.24 10.29 5.21
N LEU A 80 17.14 9.97 4.28
CA LEU A 80 17.19 10.60 2.96
C LEU A 80 15.95 10.27 2.13
N LEU A 81 15.50 9.01 2.14
CA LEU A 81 14.30 8.57 1.45
C LEU A 81 13.07 9.33 1.96
N LEU A 82 12.87 9.34 3.28
CA LEU A 82 11.71 9.99 3.91
C LEU A 82 11.70 11.49 3.62
N LYS A 83 12.87 12.13 3.69
CA LYS A 83 13.04 13.55 3.37
C LYS A 83 12.71 13.87 1.91
N LYS A 84 13.10 13.00 0.97
CA LYS A 84 12.89 13.19 -0.47
C LYS A 84 11.50 12.77 -0.94
N ALA A 85 10.88 11.79 -0.28
CA ALA A 85 9.56 11.28 -0.65
C ALA A 85 8.46 12.27 -0.30
N ASN A 86 7.57 12.54 -1.26
CA ASN A 86 6.37 13.33 -1.04
C ASN A 86 5.18 12.40 -0.76
N PHE A 87 4.94 12.07 0.52
CA PHE A 87 3.83 11.19 0.90
C PHE A 87 2.44 11.80 0.63
N ALA A 88 2.31 13.13 0.60
CA ALA A 88 1.09 13.78 0.16
C ALA A 88 0.82 13.55 -1.35
N CYS A 89 1.87 13.40 -2.17
CA CYS A 89 1.74 12.97 -3.57
C CYS A 89 1.34 11.49 -3.66
N VAL A 90 1.96 10.61 -2.86
CA VAL A 90 1.67 9.15 -2.87
C VAL A 90 0.24 8.85 -2.43
N LEU A 91 -0.21 9.48 -1.34
CA LEU A 91 -1.55 9.28 -0.78
C LEU A 91 -2.60 10.18 -1.43
N GLY A 92 -2.17 11.19 -2.19
CA GLY A 92 -3.04 12.20 -2.78
C GLY A 92 -3.53 11.85 -4.19
N PRO A 93 -4.05 12.86 -4.92
CA PRO A 93 -4.67 12.68 -6.23
C PRO A 93 -3.76 12.03 -7.28
N THR A 94 -2.44 12.27 -7.21
CA THR A 94 -1.48 11.80 -8.21
C THR A 94 -1.45 10.28 -8.33
N CYS A 95 -1.46 9.57 -7.20
CA CYS A 95 -1.46 8.10 -7.17
C CYS A 95 -2.75 7.51 -6.59
N TYR A 96 -3.81 8.32 -6.50
CA TYR A 96 -5.08 7.96 -5.85
C TYR A 96 -5.67 6.66 -6.37
N GLU A 97 -5.78 6.52 -7.70
CA GLU A 97 -6.39 5.35 -8.35
C GLU A 97 -5.63 4.06 -8.06
N HIS A 98 -4.31 4.11 -7.88
CA HIS A 98 -3.51 2.93 -7.52
C HIS A 98 -3.52 2.68 -6.01
N CYS A 99 -3.58 3.75 -5.22
CA CYS A 99 -3.60 3.68 -3.76
C CYS A 99 -4.92 3.09 -3.26
N LYS A 100 -6.06 3.52 -3.82
CA LYS A 100 -7.39 3.02 -3.42
C LYS A 100 -7.57 1.51 -3.66
N ASP A 101 -6.88 0.98 -4.68
CA ASP A 101 -6.94 -0.44 -5.05
C ASP A 101 -5.89 -1.30 -4.32
N CYS A 102 -5.01 -0.66 -3.54
CA CYS A 102 -4.01 -1.30 -2.70
C CYS A 102 -4.44 -1.20 -1.23
N GLU A 103 -4.89 -2.30 -0.63
CA GLU A 103 -5.50 -2.33 0.72
C GLU A 103 -4.69 -1.57 1.79
N THR A 104 -3.37 -1.74 1.81
CA THR A 104 -2.49 -1.03 2.76
C THR A 104 -2.50 0.48 2.53
N CYS A 105 -2.48 0.93 1.28
CA CYS A 105 -2.48 2.35 0.92
C CYS A 105 -3.87 2.98 1.08
N GLN A 106 -4.93 2.25 0.72
CA GLN A 106 -6.31 2.64 0.96
C GLN A 106 -6.53 2.90 2.45
N TYR A 107 -6.05 1.99 3.32
CA TYR A 107 -6.09 2.21 4.76
C TYR A 107 -5.43 3.53 5.16
N ALA A 108 -4.22 3.82 4.66
CA ALA A 108 -3.52 5.07 4.97
C ALA A 108 -4.27 6.32 4.47
N GLN A 109 -4.88 6.26 3.28
CA GLN A 109 -5.75 7.32 2.76
C GLN A 109 -6.97 7.55 3.65
N GLU A 110 -7.63 6.47 4.07
CA GLU A 110 -8.79 6.54 4.94
C GLU A 110 -8.44 7.11 6.32
N GLN A 111 -7.31 6.70 6.92
CA GLN A 111 -6.87 7.27 8.19
C GLN A 111 -6.55 8.75 8.06
N MET A 112 -5.88 9.16 6.97
CA MET A 112 -5.59 10.58 6.73
C MET A 112 -6.87 11.40 6.54
N LYS A 113 -7.85 10.87 5.80
CA LYS A 113 -9.16 11.49 5.64
C LYS A 113 -9.86 11.63 7.00
N ARG A 114 -9.87 10.58 7.82
CA ARG A 114 -10.49 10.59 9.15
C ARG A 114 -9.82 11.60 10.08
N LEU A 115 -8.49 11.63 10.09
CA LEU A 115 -7.69 12.61 10.83
C LEU A 115 -8.09 14.06 10.48
N ILE A 116 -8.16 14.38 9.19
CA ILE A 116 -8.54 15.73 8.72
C ILE A 116 -9.99 16.08 9.06
N LEU A 117 -10.89 15.10 8.99
CA LEU A 117 -12.32 15.29 9.30
C LEU A 117 -12.63 15.22 10.80
N HIS A 118 -11.61 14.96 11.64
CA HIS A 118 -11.78 14.66 13.07
C HIS A 118 -12.74 13.49 13.34
N ASP A 119 -12.77 12.52 12.43
CA ASP A 119 -13.52 11.27 12.58
C ASP A 119 -12.71 10.25 13.41
N PRO A 120 -13.39 9.30 14.09
CA PRO A 120 -12.72 8.20 14.77
C PRO A 120 -11.82 7.39 13.83
N LEU A 121 -10.59 7.16 14.26
CA LEU A 121 -9.61 6.32 13.57
C LEU A 121 -9.94 4.84 13.77
N SER A 122 -9.44 4.01 12.86
CA SER A 122 -9.74 2.57 12.84
C SER A 122 -8.93 1.75 13.86
N ASN A 123 -7.91 2.35 14.47
CA ASN A 123 -7.11 1.77 15.54
C ASN A 123 -6.30 0.53 15.13
N ILE A 124 -5.97 0.40 13.84
CA ILE A 124 -5.11 -0.68 13.32
C ILE A 124 -3.65 -0.38 13.66
N CYS A 125 -3.25 0.90 13.61
CA CYS A 125 -1.90 1.34 13.96
C CYS A 125 -1.96 2.34 15.13
N PRO A 126 -2.30 1.89 16.36
CA PRO A 126 -2.70 2.77 17.47
C PRO A 126 -1.66 3.84 17.82
N LYS A 127 -0.37 3.49 17.86
CA LYS A 127 0.70 4.45 18.19
C LYS A 127 0.94 5.47 17.08
N LEU A 128 0.93 5.01 15.82
CA LEU A 128 1.07 5.89 14.66
C LEU A 128 -0.12 6.85 14.56
N GLU A 129 -1.33 6.34 14.72
CA GLU A 129 -2.59 7.09 14.70
C GLU A 129 -2.63 8.14 15.83
N ALA A 130 -2.29 7.76 17.07
CA ALA A 130 -2.20 8.70 18.19
C ALA A 130 -1.13 9.77 17.96
N CYS A 131 0.03 9.39 17.41
CA CYS A 131 1.07 10.35 17.07
C CYS A 131 0.61 11.31 15.95
N ALA A 132 -0.07 10.80 14.92
CA ALA A 132 -0.60 11.59 13.83
C ALA A 132 -1.68 12.59 14.31
N GLN A 133 -2.51 12.20 15.28
CA GLN A 133 -3.43 13.13 15.94
C GLN A 133 -2.69 14.27 16.63
N SER A 134 -1.60 13.97 17.36
CA SER A 134 -0.78 15.02 18.00
C SER A 134 -0.18 16.02 17.00
N CYS A 135 0.15 15.58 15.78
CA CYS A 135 0.63 16.47 14.72
C CYS A 135 -0.43 17.48 14.26
N LEU A 136 -1.71 17.13 14.31
CA LEU A 136 -2.82 18.02 13.99
C LEU A 136 -3.14 18.96 15.14
N ASP A 137 -3.14 18.43 16.36
CA ASP A 137 -3.43 19.20 17.58
C ASP A 137 -2.40 20.31 17.82
N ASP A 138 -1.13 20.05 17.48
CA ASP A 138 -0.04 21.04 17.52
C ASP A 138 -0.12 22.09 16.39
N HIS A 139 -1.16 22.06 15.55
CA HIS A 139 -1.35 22.92 14.37
C HIS A 139 -0.12 22.98 13.44
N VAL A 140 0.55 21.83 13.23
CA VAL A 140 1.72 21.77 12.36
C VAL A 140 1.33 22.17 10.94
N ARG A 141 2.12 23.07 10.33
CA ARG A 141 1.87 23.60 8.98
C ARG A 141 1.82 22.52 7.90
N ASP A 142 2.54 21.41 8.11
CA ASP A 142 2.55 20.24 7.24
C ASP A 142 2.39 18.95 8.07
N PRO A 143 1.14 18.47 8.26
CA PRO A 143 0.87 17.23 8.99
C PRO A 143 1.55 16.01 8.37
N PHE A 144 1.73 15.97 7.04
CA PHE A 144 2.36 14.84 6.37
C PHE A 144 3.85 14.74 6.70
N SER A 145 4.56 15.87 6.76
CA SER A 145 5.96 15.88 7.20
C SER A 145 6.09 15.44 8.66
N CYS A 146 5.20 15.89 9.56
CA CYS A 146 5.22 15.46 10.96
C CYS A 146 5.04 13.94 11.10
N VAL A 147 4.12 13.35 10.35
CA VAL A 147 3.82 11.90 10.41
C VAL A 147 4.91 11.06 9.75
N PHE A 148 5.31 11.40 8.53
CA PHE A 148 6.12 10.52 7.69
C PHE A 148 7.61 10.89 7.62
N ARG A 149 8.05 12.02 8.17
CA ARG A 149 9.46 12.44 8.13
C ARG A 149 10.08 12.64 9.49
N GLU A 150 9.29 13.04 10.48
CA GLU A 150 9.79 13.50 11.76
C GLU A 150 9.30 12.60 12.90
N ARG A 151 8.24 13.01 13.59
CA ARG A 151 7.88 12.53 14.92
C ARG A 151 7.35 11.09 14.93
N CYS A 152 6.53 10.75 13.94
CA CYS A 152 5.77 9.49 13.98
C CYS A 152 6.38 8.37 13.14
N VAL A 153 7.47 8.66 12.41
CA VAL A 153 7.98 7.74 11.39
C VAL A 153 8.51 6.43 11.97
N GLN A 154 9.01 6.45 13.21
CA GLN A 154 9.42 5.23 13.92
C GLN A 154 8.27 4.23 14.05
N TYR A 155 7.03 4.68 14.26
CA TYR A 155 5.86 3.81 14.37
C TYR A 155 5.40 3.26 13.01
N CYS A 156 5.75 3.94 11.91
CA CYS A 156 5.49 3.46 10.55
C CYS A 156 6.53 2.42 10.11
N LEU A 157 7.80 2.63 10.51
CA LEU A 157 8.92 1.73 10.18
C LEU A 157 9.04 0.53 11.11
N ASP A 158 8.25 0.48 12.19
CA ASP A 158 8.11 -0.72 13.00
C ASP A 158 7.02 -1.64 12.42
N ASN A 159 7.46 -2.77 11.89
CA ASN A 159 6.58 -3.80 11.33
C ASN A 159 5.62 -4.42 12.37
N GLN A 160 5.90 -4.29 13.67
CA GLN A 160 4.99 -4.77 14.71
C GLN A 160 3.89 -3.76 15.04
N ASP A 161 4.26 -2.47 15.14
CA ASP A 161 3.31 -1.41 15.49
C ASP A 161 2.37 -1.05 14.33
N CYS A 162 2.86 -1.04 13.09
CA CYS A 162 2.03 -0.73 11.92
C CYS A 162 2.46 -1.47 10.65
N PRO A 163 2.02 -2.74 10.47
CA PRO A 163 2.35 -3.54 9.28
C PRO A 163 1.93 -2.88 7.97
N ALA A 164 0.78 -2.19 7.95
CA ALA A 164 0.26 -1.54 6.76
C ALA A 164 1.17 -0.40 6.28
N CYS A 165 1.69 0.43 7.19
CA CYS A 165 2.60 1.53 6.83
C CYS A 165 3.98 0.99 6.44
N TYR A 166 4.47 0.00 7.21
CA TYR A 166 5.73 -0.70 6.92
C TYR A 166 5.76 -1.25 5.50
N ASP A 167 4.70 -1.95 5.08
CA ASP A 167 4.61 -2.57 3.77
C ASP A 167 4.62 -1.56 2.61
N ILE A 168 3.98 -0.40 2.77
CA ILE A 168 4.00 0.66 1.75
C ILE A 168 5.42 1.20 1.60
N VAL A 169 6.06 1.56 2.71
CA VAL A 169 7.43 2.12 2.67
C VAL A 169 8.41 1.08 2.13
N LYS A 170 8.27 -0.19 2.53
CA LYS A 170 9.07 -1.31 2.02
C LYS A 170 8.93 -1.45 0.50
N ARG A 171 7.71 -1.38 -0.04
CA ARG A 171 7.46 -1.49 -1.49
C ARG A 171 8.06 -0.33 -2.27
N VAL A 172 7.85 0.90 -1.80
CA VAL A 172 8.42 2.11 -2.41
C VAL A 172 9.94 2.06 -2.38
N PHE A 173 10.53 1.74 -1.21
CA PHE A 173 11.97 1.59 -1.08
C PHE A 173 12.52 0.48 -1.97
N THR A 174 11.85 -0.67 -2.03
CA THR A 174 12.32 -1.80 -2.85
C THR A 174 12.47 -1.36 -4.30
N GLY A 175 11.45 -0.70 -4.86
CA GLY A 175 11.54 -0.18 -6.23
C GLY A 175 12.55 0.95 -6.39
N TYR A 176 12.71 1.82 -5.39
CA TYR A 176 13.74 2.86 -5.36
C TYR A 176 15.15 2.26 -5.42
N CYS A 177 15.41 1.26 -4.57
CA CYS A 177 16.68 0.53 -4.46
C CYS A 177 17.07 -0.13 -5.80
N TYR A 178 16.11 -0.76 -6.50
CA TYR A 178 16.35 -1.31 -7.83
C TYR A 178 16.70 -0.22 -8.86
N ARG A 179 15.93 0.88 -8.91
CA ARG A 179 16.16 1.97 -9.86
C ARG A 179 17.45 2.74 -9.59
N ALA A 180 17.88 2.79 -8.33
CA ALA A 180 19.07 3.51 -7.88
C ALA A 180 20.36 2.69 -8.02
N GLY A 181 20.31 1.41 -8.38
CA GLY A 181 21.50 0.55 -8.45
C GLY A 181 22.12 0.22 -7.09
N PHE A 182 21.29 0.16 -6.04
CA PHE A 182 21.76 -0.11 -4.68
C PHE A 182 22.26 -1.55 -4.51
N ILE A 183 21.75 -2.49 -5.31
CA ILE A 183 22.18 -3.90 -5.24
C ILE A 183 23.64 -4.02 -5.62
N GLU A 184 24.05 -3.36 -6.70
CA GLU A 184 25.42 -3.36 -7.20
C GLU A 184 26.38 -2.65 -6.24
N HIS A 185 25.91 -1.57 -5.61
CA HIS A 185 26.74 -0.76 -4.73
C HIS A 185 26.92 -1.37 -3.33
N TYR A 186 25.83 -1.77 -2.66
CA TYR A 186 25.88 -2.28 -1.29
C TYR A 186 25.96 -3.82 -1.21
N GLY A 187 25.78 -4.52 -2.33
CA GLY A 187 25.86 -5.99 -2.37
C GLY A 187 24.69 -6.70 -1.68
N LYS A 188 23.61 -5.98 -1.35
CA LYS A 188 22.45 -6.50 -0.60
C LYS A 188 21.19 -6.54 -1.48
N LYS A 189 20.33 -7.54 -1.26
CA LYS A 189 19.01 -7.59 -1.94
C LYS A 189 18.08 -6.54 -1.33
N CYS A 190 17.42 -5.73 -2.16
CA CYS A 190 16.62 -4.59 -1.72
C CYS A 190 15.59 -4.88 -0.61
N LYS A 191 14.89 -6.01 -0.66
CA LYS A 191 13.91 -6.37 0.39
C LYS A 191 14.57 -6.59 1.75
N VAL A 192 15.64 -7.37 1.77
CA VAL A 192 16.41 -7.66 3.00
C VAL A 192 17.10 -6.41 3.50
N PHE A 193 17.63 -5.61 2.57
CA PHE A 193 18.29 -4.36 2.89
C PHE A 193 17.33 -3.37 3.57
N PHE A 194 16.08 -3.28 3.10
CA PHE A 194 15.07 -2.48 3.79
C PHE A 194 14.83 -2.95 5.22
N ASP A 195 14.67 -4.25 5.41
CA ASP A 195 14.37 -4.83 6.73
C ASP A 195 15.50 -4.53 7.73
N GLU A 196 16.76 -4.62 7.28
CA GLU A 196 17.94 -4.22 8.08
C GLU A 196 17.92 -2.73 8.41
N LEU A 197 17.76 -1.87 7.39
CA LEU A 197 17.78 -0.42 7.57
C LEU A 197 16.64 0.09 8.46
N ALA A 198 15.44 -0.49 8.33
CA ALA A 198 14.28 -0.12 9.14
C ALA A 198 14.48 -0.56 10.59
N ALA A 199 15.03 -1.76 10.83
CA ALA A 199 15.36 -2.21 12.16
C ALA A 199 16.44 -1.32 12.81
N ASP A 200 17.50 -0.98 12.08
CA ASP A 200 18.54 -0.07 12.57
C ASP A 200 17.99 1.33 12.86
N PHE A 201 17.05 1.82 12.05
CA PHE A 201 16.41 3.12 12.28
C PHE A 201 15.53 3.12 13.55
N VAL A 202 14.74 2.06 13.77
CA VAL A 202 13.81 1.99 14.91
C VAL A 202 14.52 1.61 16.22
N TYR A 203 15.45 0.66 16.16
CA TYR A 203 16.08 0.05 17.35
C TYR A 203 17.54 0.44 17.53
N GLY A 204 18.21 0.96 16.50
CA GLY A 204 19.61 1.38 16.55
C GLY A 204 19.82 2.78 17.14
N ILE A 205 18.76 3.57 17.34
CA ILE A 205 18.82 4.83 18.09
C ILE A 205 18.72 4.53 19.60
N THR A 206 19.66 3.75 20.11
CA THR A 206 20.05 3.75 21.53
C THR A 206 21.45 4.35 21.62
N VAL A 207 21.53 5.68 21.65
CA VAL A 207 22.70 6.42 22.14
C VAL A 207 22.20 7.52 23.06
#